data_AF-A0A1G8M114-F1
#
_entry.id   AF-A0A1G8M114-F1
#
_cell.length_a   1.000
_cell.length_b   1.000
_cell.length_c   1.000
_cell.angle_alpha   90.00
_cell.angle_beta   90.00
_cell.angle_gamma   90.00
#
_symmetry.space_group_name_H-M   'P 1'
#
loop_
_entity.id
_entity.type
_entity.pdbx_description
1 polymer ?
#
loop_
_entity_poly.entity_id
_entity_poly.type
_entity_poly.pdbx_seq_one_letter_code
_entity_poly.pdbx_strand_id
1 'polypeptide(L)'
;GIVQAWVDGAPNYGIQLTAGDESELRNWRRYRSEDAGGCTTAPLEACKGTLHPPILTVDFEAPTPPRLETVVTTSREPLTSIPEYEEALAKSVYVPELDELIEPLSDELIAANEDQRDSEGSLIGLDKLSPSVPDPGDSDDTTNPGGEDTTPPRVLATEPTSGATDVSLDSRVQVTFSEEIFDPEFVVKSTQGAQIQGATMLDATKKTATFTPTQPLHPGATYTVVVSGAIDAWENEMVPHTWSFRTIDQVAANWTFDEGTGKIAADSSGNGHNASLNDTAAWMAGKNGNAISNVPLQARIAASQAAAKQGKAVEVADETTATSVTYAQPDGKTFKTEVAAGPVRTRQDGRWVPIDTTLAEQSGKLRPKALAEGTAVEVSTGGTDPFATMTADGRFYALRWPTPLPKPTVDKNVATYADAAGKGADLVVTVLPTGFRHDVVL
;
A
#
# COMPACT_ATOMS: atom_id res chain seq x y z
N GLY A 1 2.16 5.71 -25.97
CA GLY A 1 2.30 7.13 -25.58
C GLY A 1 1.01 7.59 -24.92
N ILE A 2 1.05 8.63 -24.08
CA ILE A 2 -0.13 9.09 -23.29
C ILE A 2 -1.39 9.33 -24.14
N VAL A 3 -1.18 9.73 -25.40
CA VAL A 3 -2.23 9.95 -26.40
C VAL A 3 -2.92 8.63 -26.82
N GLN A 4 -2.17 7.53 -26.97
CA GLN A 4 -2.73 6.23 -27.35
C GLN A 4 -3.56 5.62 -26.20
N ALA A 5 -3.09 5.78 -24.96
CA ALA A 5 -3.78 5.26 -23.76
C ALA A 5 -5.12 5.97 -23.48
N TRP A 6 -5.24 7.25 -23.83
CA TRP A 6 -6.51 7.99 -23.73
C TRP A 6 -7.52 7.55 -24.80
N VAL A 7 -7.06 7.30 -26.04
CA VAL A 7 -7.90 6.72 -27.12
C VAL A 7 -8.45 5.36 -26.72
N ASP A 8 -7.69 4.61 -25.91
CA ASP A 8 -8.08 3.29 -25.40
C ASP A 8 -8.94 3.34 -24.12
N GLY A 9 -9.41 4.53 -23.70
CA GLY A 9 -10.42 4.70 -22.64
C GLY A 9 -9.89 4.95 -21.22
N ALA A 10 -8.59 5.20 -21.04
CA ALA A 10 -8.05 5.57 -19.74
C ALA A 10 -8.48 7.00 -19.29
N PRO A 11 -8.60 7.25 -17.97
CA PRO A 11 -8.90 8.59 -17.44
C PRO A 11 -7.89 9.65 -17.92
N ASN A 12 -8.40 10.80 -18.32
CA ASN A 12 -7.58 11.88 -18.89
C ASN A 12 -6.85 12.65 -17.78
N TYR A 13 -5.55 12.39 -17.61
CA TYR A 13 -4.64 13.16 -16.75
C TYR A 13 -3.80 14.19 -17.53
N GLY A 14 -4.17 14.50 -18.77
CA GLY A 14 -3.48 15.49 -19.60
C GLY A 14 -3.84 16.93 -19.26
N ILE A 15 -2.90 17.85 -19.49
CA ILE A 15 -3.14 19.29 -19.44
C ILE A 15 -4.06 19.68 -20.60
N GLN A 16 -5.25 20.19 -20.30
CA GLN A 16 -6.13 20.79 -21.31
C GLN A 16 -5.81 22.28 -21.44
N LEU A 17 -5.20 22.67 -22.55
CA LEU A 17 -5.02 24.08 -22.91
C LEU A 17 -6.29 24.58 -23.61
N THR A 18 -7.05 25.44 -22.92
CA THR A 18 -8.21 26.17 -23.47
C THR A 18 -7.83 27.64 -23.66
N ALA A 19 -8.40 28.30 -24.67
CA ALA A 19 -8.36 29.77 -24.73
C ALA A 19 -9.39 30.33 -23.72
N GLY A 20 -9.16 31.54 -23.18
CA GLY A 20 -10.11 32.19 -22.28
C GLY A 20 -11.49 32.45 -22.92
N ASP A 21 -11.55 32.53 -24.26
CA ASP A 21 -12.77 32.60 -25.06
C ASP A 21 -12.57 31.78 -26.36
N GLU A 22 -13.44 30.81 -26.64
CA GLU A 22 -13.38 29.99 -27.86
C GLU A 22 -14.13 30.62 -29.06
N SER A 23 -14.79 31.77 -28.87
CA SER A 23 -15.49 32.48 -29.93
C SER A 23 -14.56 33.32 -30.83
N GLU A 24 -13.29 33.49 -30.44
CA GLU A 24 -12.34 34.34 -31.14
C GLU A 24 -11.71 33.63 -32.37
N LEU A 25 -11.80 34.29 -33.53
CA LEU A 25 -11.27 33.80 -34.81
C LEU A 25 -9.75 33.68 -34.87
N ARG A 26 -9.02 34.22 -33.87
CA ARG A 26 -7.55 34.24 -33.78
C ARG A 26 -7.02 33.42 -32.60
N ASN A 27 -7.65 32.29 -32.31
CA ASN A 27 -7.08 31.35 -31.35
C ASN A 27 -5.84 30.64 -31.92
N TRP A 28 -4.94 30.22 -31.03
CA TRP A 28 -3.71 29.51 -31.36
C TRP A 28 -3.92 28.20 -32.14
N ARG A 29 -5.15 27.65 -32.14
CA ARG A 29 -5.53 26.42 -32.86
C ARG A 29 -5.84 26.67 -34.35
N ARG A 30 -6.02 27.92 -34.78
CA ARG A 30 -6.14 28.30 -36.19
C ARG A 30 -5.10 29.35 -36.55
N TYR A 31 -3.89 28.90 -36.87
CA TYR A 31 -2.96 29.70 -37.65
C TYR A 31 -2.90 29.19 -39.08
N ARG A 32 -3.19 30.06 -40.04
CA ARG A 32 -2.72 29.89 -41.41
C ARG A 32 -1.32 30.50 -41.49
N SER A 33 -0.43 29.87 -42.26
CA SER A 33 0.96 30.30 -42.43
C SER A 33 1.14 31.73 -42.95
N GLU A 34 0.06 32.38 -43.38
CA GLU A 34 0.01 33.77 -43.87
C GLU A 34 -0.09 34.84 -42.77
N ASP A 35 -0.41 34.46 -41.51
CA ASP A 35 -0.63 35.40 -40.40
C ASP A 35 0.59 35.62 -39.48
N ALA A 36 1.78 35.15 -39.87
CA ALA A 36 3.03 35.55 -39.22
C ALA A 36 3.25 37.05 -39.46
N GLY A 37 2.70 37.88 -38.56
CA GLY A 37 2.75 39.33 -38.67
C GLY A 37 4.19 39.84 -38.74
N GLY A 38 4.50 40.57 -39.82
CA GLY A 38 5.76 41.31 -39.95
C GLY A 38 6.19 41.66 -41.37
N CYS A 39 5.79 40.88 -42.38
CA CYS A 39 6.23 41.11 -43.77
C CYS A 39 5.19 40.62 -44.79
N THR A 40 4.37 41.52 -45.33
CA THR A 40 3.44 41.20 -46.43
C THR A 40 3.98 41.60 -47.82
N THR A 41 5.18 42.19 -47.90
CA THR A 41 5.66 42.84 -49.15
C THR A 41 7.15 42.66 -49.50
N ALA A 42 7.96 41.91 -48.74
CA ALA A 42 9.39 41.74 -49.02
C ALA A 42 9.84 40.25 -49.04
N PRO A 43 10.93 39.89 -49.77
CA PRO A 43 11.46 38.53 -49.80
C PRO A 43 11.86 38.06 -48.39
N LEU A 44 11.59 36.80 -48.06
CA LEU A 44 11.73 36.19 -46.73
C LEU A 44 13.08 36.46 -46.05
N GLU A 45 14.15 36.57 -46.82
CA GLU A 45 15.51 36.79 -46.30
C GLU A 45 15.74 38.19 -45.71
N ALA A 46 14.92 39.17 -46.08
CA ALA A 46 14.94 40.51 -45.51
C ALA A 46 14.17 40.62 -44.18
N CYS A 47 13.40 39.59 -43.80
CA CYS A 47 12.54 39.58 -42.62
C CYS A 47 13.12 38.74 -41.46
N LYS A 48 14.39 38.31 -41.57
CA LYS A 48 15.13 37.65 -40.49
C LYS A 48 15.38 38.66 -39.35
N GLY A 49 14.64 38.50 -38.25
CA GLY A 49 14.74 39.32 -37.03
C GLY A 49 13.49 40.14 -36.68
N THR A 50 12.49 40.22 -37.58
CA THR A 50 11.24 40.97 -37.38
C THR A 50 9.98 40.08 -37.31
N LEU A 51 10.15 38.76 -37.44
CA LEU A 51 9.10 37.78 -37.22
C LEU A 51 8.87 37.61 -35.71
N HIS A 52 7.71 38.02 -35.21
CA HIS A 52 7.31 37.71 -33.84
C HIS A 52 6.75 36.28 -33.80
N PRO A 53 7.37 35.34 -33.08
CA PRO A 53 6.75 34.05 -32.81
C PRO A 53 5.46 34.26 -32.01
N PRO A 54 4.46 33.37 -32.11
CA PRO A 54 3.25 33.49 -31.31
C PRO A 54 3.61 33.50 -29.82
N ILE A 55 3.11 34.49 -29.11
CA ILE A 55 3.21 34.56 -27.66
C ILE A 55 2.06 33.73 -27.11
N LEU A 56 2.39 32.62 -26.44
CA LEU A 56 1.43 31.90 -25.62
C LEU A 56 1.25 32.69 -24.32
N THR A 57 0.14 33.40 -24.21
CA THR A 57 -0.27 34.00 -22.94
C THR A 57 -1.00 32.94 -22.13
N VAL A 58 -0.39 32.49 -21.03
CA VAL A 58 -1.08 31.67 -20.03
C VAL A 58 -1.58 32.62 -18.96
N ASP A 59 -2.88 32.94 -19.02
CA ASP A 59 -3.53 33.64 -17.91
C ASP A 59 -3.68 32.62 -16.77
N PHE A 60 -2.74 32.68 -15.85
CA PHE A 60 -2.73 31.90 -14.62
C PHE A 60 -3.13 32.83 -13.48
N GLU A 61 -4.34 32.64 -12.96
CA GLU A 61 -4.68 33.19 -11.67
C GLU A 61 -3.86 32.40 -10.64
N ALA A 62 -2.79 33.03 -10.14
CA ALA A 62 -1.93 32.39 -9.16
C ALA A 62 -2.81 31.91 -7.99
N PRO A 63 -2.73 30.62 -7.59
CA PRO A 63 -3.38 30.20 -6.36
C PRO A 63 -2.84 31.16 -5.31
N THR A 64 -3.76 31.81 -4.59
CA THR A 64 -3.42 32.69 -3.49
C THR A 64 -2.35 31.97 -2.68
N PRO A 65 -1.10 32.49 -2.56
CA PRO A 65 -0.03 31.80 -1.85
C PRO A 65 -0.63 31.36 -0.53
N PRO A 66 -0.53 30.07 -0.16
CA PRO A 66 -1.39 29.47 0.85
C PRO A 66 -1.42 30.42 2.02
N ARG A 67 -2.55 31.12 2.17
CA ARG A 67 -2.73 31.92 3.34
C ARG A 67 -2.64 30.91 4.48
N LEU A 68 -1.93 31.28 5.53
CA LEU A 68 -2.14 30.68 6.84
C LEU A 68 -3.58 31.02 7.27
N GLU A 69 -4.59 30.52 6.56
CA GLU A 69 -5.93 30.34 7.09
C GLU A 69 -5.84 29.13 7.98
N THR A 70 -5.33 29.39 9.19
CA THR A 70 -5.33 28.42 10.26
C THR A 70 -6.77 28.19 10.63
N VAL A 71 -7.33 27.08 10.18
CA VAL A 71 -8.63 26.67 10.69
C VAL A 71 -8.42 26.10 12.08
N VAL A 72 -9.03 26.74 13.07
CA VAL A 72 -8.94 26.33 14.46
C VAL A 72 -10.13 25.46 14.79
N THR A 73 -9.87 24.18 15.08
CA THR A 73 -10.88 23.30 15.65
C THR A 73 -10.57 23.07 17.12
N THR A 74 -11.52 23.39 18.00
CA THR A 74 -11.47 23.06 19.42
C THR A 74 -12.32 21.83 19.68
N SER A 75 -11.71 20.78 20.22
CA SER A 75 -12.42 19.55 20.62
C SER A 75 -12.06 19.13 22.03
N ARG A 76 -13.03 18.54 22.74
CA ARG A 76 -12.82 17.83 24.00
C ARG A 76 -12.49 16.35 23.78
N GLU A 77 -12.90 15.80 22.65
CA GLU A 77 -12.71 14.39 22.31
C GLU A 77 -11.55 14.20 21.32
N PRO A 78 -10.94 12.99 21.27
CA PRO A 78 -9.94 12.65 20.26
C PRO A 78 -10.52 12.84 18.86
N LEU A 79 -9.75 13.49 17.97
CA LEU A 79 -10.07 13.41 16.55
C LEU A 79 -9.78 11.97 16.12
N THR A 80 -10.80 11.24 15.69
CA THR A 80 -10.65 9.88 15.15
C THR A 80 -9.95 9.89 13.79
N SER A 81 -9.96 11.04 13.12
CA SER A 81 -9.16 11.38 11.95
C SER A 81 -8.91 12.89 11.91
N ILE A 82 -7.77 13.30 11.37
CA ILE A 82 -7.49 14.72 11.11
C ILE A 82 -8.26 15.11 9.84
N PRO A 83 -9.16 16.12 9.89
CA PRO A 83 -9.94 16.53 8.72
C PRO A 83 -9.03 17.16 7.66
N GLU A 84 -9.37 16.94 6.39
CA GLU A 84 -8.75 17.66 5.26
C GLU A 84 -9.04 19.16 5.35
N TYR A 85 -8.23 20.00 4.70
CA TYR A 85 -8.35 21.46 4.80
C TYR A 85 -9.77 21.99 4.51
N GLU A 86 -10.42 21.50 3.46
CA GLU A 86 -11.80 21.87 3.10
C GLU A 86 -12.83 21.43 4.15
N GLU A 87 -12.62 20.27 4.77
CA GLU A 87 -13.47 19.76 5.84
C GLU A 87 -13.26 20.56 7.14
N ALA A 88 -12.01 20.94 7.42
CA ALA A 88 -11.68 21.83 8.53
C ALA A 88 -12.37 23.19 8.34
N LEU A 89 -12.23 23.80 7.15
CA LEU A 89 -12.84 25.08 6.79
C LEU A 89 -14.37 25.05 6.99
N ALA A 90 -15.03 23.98 6.55
CA ALA A 90 -16.47 23.79 6.77
C ALA A 90 -16.85 23.68 8.26
N LYS A 91 -15.96 23.14 9.10
CA LYS A 91 -16.14 23.02 10.56
C LYS A 91 -15.71 24.27 11.36
N SER A 92 -15.22 25.32 10.71
CA SER A 92 -14.65 26.52 11.37
C SER A 92 -15.67 27.40 12.11
N VAL A 93 -16.96 27.04 12.13
CA VAL A 93 -17.99 27.65 12.99
C VAL A 93 -18.61 26.58 13.86
N TYR A 94 -18.04 26.36 15.05
CA TYR A 94 -18.74 25.69 16.14
C TYR A 94 -18.32 26.29 17.48
N VAL A 95 -19.11 27.26 17.95
CA VAL A 95 -19.20 27.61 19.37
C VAL A 95 -20.48 26.94 19.88
N PRO A 96 -20.42 25.75 20.48
CA PRO A 96 -21.53 25.29 21.30
C PRO A 96 -21.47 26.04 22.62
N GLU A 97 -22.54 26.76 22.93
CA GLU A 97 -22.80 27.16 24.31
C GLU A 97 -22.85 25.93 25.21
N LEU A 98 -22.38 26.14 26.44
CA LEU A 98 -22.22 25.12 27.46
C LEU A 98 -23.58 24.77 28.06
N ASP A 99 -24.44 24.05 27.32
CA ASP A 99 -25.54 23.23 27.83
C ASP A 99 -26.31 22.60 26.66
N GLU A 100 -25.93 21.39 26.26
CA GLU A 100 -26.92 20.44 25.72
C GLU A 100 -26.49 19.01 26.07
N LEU A 101 -27.34 18.39 26.88
CA LEU A 101 -27.21 17.07 27.45
C LEU A 101 -27.29 15.99 26.34
N ILE A 102 -26.43 14.97 26.46
CA ILE A 102 -26.57 13.71 25.74
C ILE A 102 -27.89 13.06 26.17
N GLU A 103 -28.83 12.88 25.25
CA GLU A 103 -30.01 12.06 25.52
C GLU A 103 -29.61 10.57 25.61
N PRO A 104 -30.07 9.82 26.63
CA PRO A 104 -29.87 8.38 26.68
C PRO A 104 -30.72 7.68 25.61
N LEU A 105 -30.18 6.57 25.08
CA LEU A 105 -30.86 5.65 24.16
C LEU A 105 -32.27 5.30 24.69
N SER A 106 -33.29 5.40 23.82
CA SER A 106 -34.66 5.09 24.18
C SER A 106 -34.87 3.59 24.44
N ASP A 107 -35.75 3.28 25.39
CA ASP A 107 -36.17 1.91 25.75
C ASP A 107 -36.70 1.09 24.54
N GLU A 108 -37.07 1.78 23.46
CA GLU A 108 -37.53 1.20 22.20
C GLU A 108 -36.40 0.47 21.43
N LEU A 109 -35.15 0.91 21.57
CA LEU A 109 -33.97 0.26 20.98
C LEU A 109 -33.43 -0.91 21.82
N ILE A 110 -33.79 -0.95 23.11
CA ILE A 110 -33.51 -2.08 24.01
C ILE A 110 -34.53 -3.20 23.76
N ALA A 111 -35.80 -2.87 23.51
CA ALA A 111 -36.85 -3.85 23.19
C ALA A 111 -36.68 -4.54 21.82
N ALA A 112 -36.06 -3.88 20.83
CA ALA A 112 -35.90 -4.43 19.48
C ALA A 112 -34.86 -5.58 19.37
N ASN A 113 -34.04 -5.80 20.39
CA ASN A 113 -33.06 -6.91 20.42
C ASN A 113 -33.50 -8.13 21.24
N GLU A 114 -34.60 -8.04 21.99
CA GLU A 114 -35.11 -9.16 22.80
C GLU A 114 -36.16 -10.03 22.09
N ASP A 115 -36.68 -9.60 20.93
CA ASP A 115 -37.78 -10.28 20.21
C ASP A 115 -37.33 -11.29 19.11
N GLN A 116 -36.05 -11.64 19.04
CA GLN A 116 -35.53 -12.71 18.15
C GLN A 116 -35.00 -13.95 18.89
N ARG A 117 -35.34 -14.09 20.16
CA ARG A 117 -35.11 -15.31 20.93
C ARG A 117 -36.40 -15.71 21.64
N ASP A 118 -37.35 -16.26 20.89
CA ASP A 118 -38.29 -17.30 21.36
C ASP A 118 -39.34 -17.62 20.28
N SER A 119 -39.21 -18.77 19.60
CA SER A 119 -40.36 -19.60 19.21
C SER A 119 -39.94 -21.05 18.93
N GLU A 120 -40.72 -21.98 19.49
CA GLU A 120 -40.44 -23.41 19.64
C GLU A 120 -40.77 -24.28 18.41
N GLY A 121 -39.95 -25.32 18.21
CA GLY A 121 -40.27 -26.74 17.98
C GLY A 121 -41.47 -27.22 17.12
N SER A 122 -41.18 -28.17 16.22
CA SER A 122 -42.07 -29.31 15.96
C SER A 122 -41.28 -30.58 15.61
N LEU A 123 -41.77 -31.72 16.13
CA LEU A 123 -41.15 -33.05 16.13
C LEU A 123 -41.53 -33.86 14.87
N ILE A 124 -40.62 -34.71 14.39
CA ILE A 124 -40.98 -35.93 13.65
C ILE A 124 -40.33 -37.11 14.38
N GLY A 125 -41.18 -38.07 14.78
CA GLY A 125 -40.87 -39.14 15.73
C GLY A 125 -40.08 -40.32 15.16
N LEU A 126 -39.48 -41.04 16.11
CA LEU A 126 -38.81 -42.34 15.99
C LEU A 126 -39.82 -43.47 15.74
N ASP A 127 -39.53 -44.33 14.78
CA ASP A 127 -39.51 -45.81 14.86
C ASP A 127 -39.57 -46.40 13.45
N LYS A 128 -38.59 -47.24 13.08
CA LYS A 128 -38.75 -48.62 12.56
C LYS A 128 -37.38 -49.21 12.18
N LEU A 129 -36.80 -49.94 13.15
CA LEU A 129 -36.27 -51.31 13.03
C LEU A 129 -35.25 -51.65 11.91
N SER A 130 -33.99 -51.90 12.30
CA SER A 130 -33.08 -52.86 11.64
C SER A 130 -33.59 -54.32 11.81
N PRO A 131 -32.99 -55.37 11.21
CA PRO A 131 -32.49 -55.62 9.84
C PRO A 131 -33.09 -56.95 9.25
N SER A 132 -32.79 -57.31 7.99
CA SER A 132 -32.70 -58.73 7.55
C SER A 132 -31.98 -58.90 6.21
N VAL A 133 -31.07 -59.89 6.16
CA VAL A 133 -30.42 -60.45 4.96
C VAL A 133 -31.39 -61.43 4.28
N PRO A 134 -31.33 -61.57 2.93
CA PRO A 134 -30.92 -62.88 2.37
C PRO A 134 -29.94 -62.76 1.16
N ASP A 135 -28.91 -63.61 1.21
CA ASP A 135 -28.12 -64.21 0.11
C ASP A 135 -29.08 -65.01 -0.85
N PRO A 136 -28.79 -65.35 -2.15
CA PRO A 136 -27.50 -65.74 -2.73
C PRO A 136 -27.17 -65.27 -4.15
N GLY A 137 -25.88 -65.28 -4.51
CA GLY A 137 -25.39 -64.93 -5.84
C GLY A 137 -24.04 -65.56 -6.17
N ASP A 138 -24.08 -66.88 -6.38
CA ASP A 138 -23.06 -67.72 -6.98
C ASP A 138 -22.59 -67.18 -8.35
N SER A 139 -21.28 -66.99 -8.49
CA SER A 139 -20.59 -67.37 -9.71
C SER A 139 -19.19 -67.88 -9.36
N ASP A 140 -19.12 -69.19 -9.21
CA ASP A 140 -17.96 -70.03 -9.49
C ASP A 140 -17.26 -69.69 -10.82
N ASP A 141 -16.04 -70.22 -10.96
CA ASP A 141 -15.32 -70.51 -12.21
C ASP A 141 -14.45 -69.37 -12.80
N THR A 142 -13.13 -69.50 -13.04
CA THR A 142 -12.32 -70.68 -13.33
C THR A 142 -10.87 -70.47 -12.87
N THR A 143 -10.28 -71.52 -12.32
CA THR A 143 -8.83 -71.74 -12.30
C THR A 143 -8.27 -71.86 -13.72
N ASN A 144 -7.23 -71.10 -14.06
CA ASN A 144 -6.35 -71.40 -15.18
C ASN A 144 -4.92 -71.65 -14.66
N PRO A 145 -4.39 -72.89 -14.69
CA PRO A 145 -3.05 -73.17 -14.23
C PRO A 145 -2.05 -72.88 -15.36
N GLY A 146 -1.40 -71.71 -15.30
CA GLY A 146 -0.23 -71.38 -16.12
C GLY A 146 -0.38 -70.19 -17.09
N GLY A 147 -1.21 -69.19 -16.79
CA GLY A 147 -1.28 -67.94 -17.56
C GLY A 147 -0.30 -66.89 -17.02
N GLU A 148 0.38 -66.19 -17.92
CA GLU A 148 1.10 -64.95 -17.61
C GLU A 148 0.11 -63.94 -17.01
N ASP A 149 0.51 -63.23 -15.95
CA ASP A 149 -0.28 -62.13 -15.41
C ASP A 149 -0.30 -61.00 -16.44
N THR A 150 -1.47 -60.43 -16.67
CA THR A 150 -1.67 -59.28 -17.58
C THR A 150 -2.27 -58.08 -16.87
N THR A 151 -2.37 -58.11 -15.54
CA THR A 151 -3.02 -57.08 -14.74
C THR A 151 -1.95 -56.13 -14.18
N PRO A 152 -1.92 -54.86 -14.59
CA PRO A 152 -0.93 -53.93 -14.06
C PRO A 152 -1.25 -53.50 -12.62
N PRO A 153 -0.23 -53.13 -11.83
CA PRO A 153 -0.43 -52.56 -10.50
C PRO A 153 -1.30 -51.32 -10.51
N ARG A 154 -2.23 -51.21 -9.55
CA ARG A 154 -3.03 -50.00 -9.31
C ARG A 154 -2.85 -49.45 -7.90
N VAL A 155 -3.03 -48.14 -7.76
CA VAL A 155 -3.10 -47.48 -6.45
C VAL A 155 -4.43 -47.79 -5.76
N LEU A 156 -4.38 -48.30 -4.53
CA LEU A 156 -5.52 -48.55 -3.66
C LEU A 156 -5.77 -47.41 -2.67
N ALA A 157 -4.69 -46.85 -2.13
CA ALA A 157 -4.74 -45.81 -1.10
C ALA A 157 -3.52 -44.91 -1.18
N THR A 158 -3.69 -43.65 -0.79
CA THR A 158 -2.62 -42.66 -0.65
C THR A 158 -2.68 -42.00 0.72
N GLU A 159 -1.51 -41.76 1.29
CA GLU A 159 -1.34 -40.88 2.46
C GLU A 159 -0.25 -39.84 2.15
N PRO A 160 -0.49 -38.54 2.32
CA PRO A 160 -1.79 -37.92 2.64
C PRO A 160 -2.86 -38.25 1.60
N THR A 161 -4.11 -38.37 2.05
CA THR A 161 -5.24 -38.69 1.18
C THR A 161 -5.46 -37.58 0.15
N SER A 162 -6.04 -37.93 -1.01
CA SER A 162 -6.33 -36.96 -2.06
C SER A 162 -7.23 -35.83 -1.54
N GLY A 163 -6.74 -34.59 -1.65
CA GLY A 163 -7.42 -33.40 -1.19
C GLY A 163 -7.26 -33.09 0.29
N ALA A 164 -6.43 -33.82 1.04
CA ALA A 164 -6.19 -33.54 2.46
C ALA A 164 -5.69 -32.10 2.66
N THR A 165 -6.27 -31.42 3.66
CA THR A 165 -5.78 -30.14 4.18
C THR A 165 -5.04 -30.36 5.49
N ASP A 166 -4.27 -29.38 5.92
CA ASP A 166 -3.60 -29.38 7.23
C ASP A 166 -2.62 -30.55 7.43
N VAL A 167 -1.95 -30.96 6.35
CA VAL A 167 -0.90 -31.98 6.39
C VAL A 167 0.34 -31.43 7.11
N SER A 168 0.92 -32.22 8.00
CA SER A 168 2.15 -31.84 8.72
C SER A 168 3.32 -31.58 7.77
N LEU A 169 4.20 -30.65 8.14
CA LEU A 169 5.38 -30.29 7.33
C LEU A 169 6.39 -31.44 7.24
N ASP A 170 6.38 -32.36 8.19
CA ASP A 170 7.27 -33.55 8.22
C ASP A 170 6.58 -34.81 7.68
N SER A 171 5.40 -34.67 7.07
CA SER A 171 4.64 -35.80 6.52
C SER A 171 5.38 -36.48 5.38
N ARG A 172 5.35 -37.82 5.40
CA ARG A 172 5.80 -38.69 4.31
C ARG A 172 4.65 -38.94 3.35
N VAL A 173 4.99 -39.31 2.11
CA VAL A 173 4.01 -39.74 1.11
C VAL A 173 4.04 -41.25 1.00
N GLN A 174 2.92 -41.92 1.24
CA GLN A 174 2.76 -43.37 1.14
C GLN A 174 1.70 -43.74 0.11
N VAL A 175 1.95 -44.81 -0.63
CA VAL A 175 1.04 -45.38 -1.63
C VAL A 175 0.94 -46.87 -1.43
N THR A 176 -0.29 -47.37 -1.29
CA THR A 176 -0.59 -48.81 -1.23
C THR A 176 -1.06 -49.28 -2.61
N PHE A 177 -0.47 -50.36 -3.13
CA PHE A 177 -0.76 -50.94 -4.45
C PHE A 177 -1.60 -52.21 -4.36
N SER A 178 -2.24 -52.62 -5.47
CA SER A 178 -2.99 -53.89 -5.57
C SER A 178 -2.12 -55.12 -5.36
N GLU A 179 -0.85 -55.02 -5.71
CA GLU A 179 0.09 -56.13 -5.79
C GLU A 179 1.52 -55.69 -5.50
N GLU A 180 2.43 -56.66 -5.56
CA GLU A 180 3.87 -56.41 -5.41
C GLU A 180 4.39 -55.63 -6.62
N ILE A 181 5.12 -54.55 -6.33
CA ILE A 181 5.68 -53.67 -7.35
C ILE A 181 7.20 -53.59 -7.29
N PHE A 182 7.79 -53.19 -8.40
CA PHE A 182 9.21 -52.90 -8.56
C PHE A 182 9.40 -51.51 -9.18
N ASP A 183 10.47 -50.84 -8.76
CA ASP A 183 10.96 -49.56 -9.31
C ASP A 183 9.93 -48.41 -9.44
N PRO A 184 9.12 -48.10 -8.42
CA PRO A 184 8.19 -46.97 -8.50
C PRO A 184 8.94 -45.63 -8.52
N GLU A 185 8.53 -44.73 -9.41
CA GLU A 185 9.04 -43.36 -9.48
C GLU A 185 8.05 -42.40 -8.81
N PHE A 186 8.58 -41.51 -7.97
CA PHE A 186 7.82 -40.45 -7.29
C PHE A 186 8.27 -39.07 -7.75
N VAL A 187 7.33 -38.26 -8.20
CA VAL A 187 7.53 -36.84 -8.48
C VAL A 187 6.58 -36.03 -7.60
N VAL A 188 7.15 -35.33 -6.61
CA VAL A 188 6.41 -34.42 -5.73
C VAL A 188 6.76 -32.98 -6.08
N LYS A 189 5.77 -32.16 -6.45
CA LYS A 189 5.97 -30.75 -6.83
C LYS A 189 5.12 -29.83 -5.99
N SER A 190 5.68 -28.68 -5.58
CA SER A 190 4.87 -27.59 -5.03
C SER A 190 4.16 -26.81 -6.15
N THR A 191 3.15 -26.03 -5.80
CA THR A 191 2.48 -25.08 -6.73
C THR A 191 3.43 -24.06 -7.38
N GLN A 192 4.62 -23.88 -6.83
CA GLN A 192 5.67 -23.01 -7.39
C GLN A 192 6.53 -23.72 -8.46
N GLY A 193 6.23 -25.00 -8.76
CA GLY A 193 6.88 -25.79 -9.80
C GLY A 193 8.19 -26.48 -9.38
N ALA A 194 8.69 -26.23 -8.17
CA ALA A 194 9.88 -26.90 -7.63
C ALA A 194 9.58 -28.34 -7.24
N GLN A 195 10.44 -29.27 -7.68
CA GLN A 195 10.39 -30.67 -7.27
C GLN A 195 11.04 -30.84 -5.90
N ILE A 196 10.34 -31.54 -5.00
CA ILE A 196 10.83 -31.89 -3.67
C ILE A 196 11.72 -33.12 -3.77
N GLN A 197 12.92 -33.03 -3.22
CA GLN A 197 13.87 -34.14 -3.17
C GLN A 197 13.54 -35.07 -2.00
N GLY A 198 13.59 -36.38 -2.23
CA GLY A 198 13.27 -37.39 -1.23
C GLY A 198 13.79 -38.77 -1.60
N ALA A 199 13.65 -39.72 -0.67
CA ALA A 199 14.02 -41.11 -0.85
C ALA A 199 12.78 -42.00 -0.84
N THR A 200 12.70 -42.93 -1.79
CA THR A 200 11.64 -43.93 -1.88
C THR A 200 12.10 -45.24 -1.25
N MET A 201 11.27 -45.82 -0.38
CA MET A 201 11.48 -47.15 0.18
C MET A 201 10.22 -48.00 0.04
N LEU A 202 10.39 -49.24 -0.39
CA LEU A 202 9.35 -50.27 -0.37
C LEU A 202 9.31 -50.97 0.99
N ASP A 203 8.12 -51.35 1.41
CA ASP A 203 7.95 -52.23 2.57
C ASP A 203 8.38 -53.67 2.25
N ALA A 204 8.41 -54.54 3.27
CA ALA A 204 8.84 -55.92 3.10
C ALA A 204 7.95 -56.73 2.13
N THR A 205 6.68 -56.35 1.98
CA THR A 205 5.75 -56.99 1.05
C THR A 205 5.78 -56.39 -0.36
N LYS A 206 6.54 -55.30 -0.55
CA LYS A 206 6.59 -54.48 -1.77
C LYS A 206 5.22 -54.04 -2.30
N LYS A 207 4.23 -53.95 -1.42
CA LYS A 207 2.89 -53.43 -1.75
C LYS A 207 2.71 -51.99 -1.30
N THR A 208 3.63 -51.47 -0.48
CA THR A 208 3.60 -50.10 0.01
C THR A 208 4.91 -49.40 -0.33
N ALA A 209 4.82 -48.30 -1.07
CA ALA A 209 5.95 -47.42 -1.33
C ALA A 209 5.83 -46.16 -0.47
N THR A 210 6.92 -45.79 0.19
CA THR A 210 7.03 -44.58 1.02
C THR A 210 8.09 -43.64 0.46
N PHE A 211 7.68 -42.46 0.03
CA PHE A 211 8.56 -41.35 -0.29
C PHE A 211 8.74 -40.46 0.94
N THR A 212 10.00 -40.31 1.38
CA THR A 212 10.39 -39.45 2.51
C THR A 212 11.13 -38.22 1.98
N PRO A 213 10.54 -37.01 2.09
CA PRO A 213 11.23 -35.77 1.77
C PRO A 213 12.54 -35.62 2.55
N THR A 214 13.59 -35.10 1.90
CA THR A 214 14.89 -34.81 2.54
C THR A 214 14.89 -33.53 3.36
N GLN A 215 13.90 -32.66 3.14
CA GLN A 215 13.66 -31.44 3.90
C GLN A 215 12.16 -31.35 4.23
N PRO A 216 11.80 -30.66 5.33
CA PRO A 216 10.40 -30.38 5.63
C PRO A 216 9.69 -29.68 4.46
N LEU A 217 8.41 -29.99 4.29
CA LEU A 217 7.54 -29.33 3.33
C LEU A 217 7.31 -27.86 3.74
N HIS A 218 7.02 -27.02 2.76
CA HIS A 218 6.75 -25.60 2.97
C HIS A 218 5.34 -25.40 3.54
N PRO A 219 5.16 -24.49 4.51
CA PRO A 219 3.86 -24.21 5.09
C PRO A 219 2.89 -23.59 4.09
N GLY A 220 1.60 -23.89 4.26
CA GLY A 220 0.48 -23.36 3.46
C GLY A 220 0.50 -23.71 1.97
N ALA A 221 1.41 -24.60 1.55
CA ALA A 221 1.61 -24.95 0.15
C ALA A 221 0.77 -26.17 -0.26
N THR A 222 0.32 -26.16 -1.51
CA THR A 222 -0.28 -27.34 -2.15
C THR A 222 0.80 -28.11 -2.89
N TYR A 223 0.82 -29.42 -2.67
CA TYR A 223 1.72 -30.36 -3.31
C TYR A 223 0.94 -31.27 -4.26
N THR A 224 1.48 -31.46 -5.46
CA THR A 224 1.02 -32.45 -6.43
C THR A 224 2.00 -33.61 -6.45
N VAL A 225 1.50 -34.82 -6.23
CA VAL A 225 2.27 -36.06 -6.30
C VAL A 225 1.88 -36.81 -7.56
N VAL A 226 2.88 -37.27 -8.29
CA VAL A 226 2.74 -38.24 -9.38
C VAL A 226 3.54 -39.48 -9.00
N VAL A 227 2.90 -40.65 -9.09
CA VAL A 227 3.57 -41.96 -9.00
C VAL A 227 3.42 -42.70 -10.32
N SER A 228 4.53 -43.22 -10.85
CA SER A 228 4.61 -43.84 -12.18
C SER A 228 5.70 -44.91 -12.25
N GLY A 229 5.79 -45.62 -13.37
CA GLY A 229 6.90 -46.52 -13.69
C GLY A 229 6.94 -47.83 -12.90
N ALA A 230 6.04 -48.02 -11.93
CA ALA A 230 5.99 -49.26 -11.17
C ALA A 230 5.54 -50.43 -12.07
N ILE A 231 6.28 -51.53 -12.02
CA ILE A 231 5.97 -52.78 -12.74
C ILE A 231 5.72 -53.92 -11.75
N ASP A 232 4.96 -54.93 -12.16
CA ASP A 232 4.85 -56.19 -11.42
C ASP A 232 5.99 -57.18 -11.81
N ALA A 233 5.90 -58.43 -11.33
CA ALA A 233 6.87 -59.49 -11.67
C ALA A 233 6.77 -60.01 -13.12
N TRP A 234 5.68 -59.69 -13.82
CA TRP A 234 5.43 -60.02 -15.23
C TRP A 234 5.62 -58.82 -16.16
N GLU A 235 6.23 -57.73 -15.66
CA GLU A 235 6.54 -56.50 -16.39
C GLU A 235 5.30 -55.72 -16.88
N ASN A 236 4.12 -55.93 -16.26
CA ASN A 236 2.96 -55.07 -16.51
C ASN A 236 3.17 -53.72 -15.81
N GLU A 237 3.25 -52.64 -16.60
CA GLU A 237 3.47 -51.29 -16.09
C GLU A 237 2.18 -50.64 -15.59
N MET A 238 2.26 -49.98 -14.44
CA MET A 238 1.15 -49.20 -13.88
C MET A 238 0.76 -48.02 -14.78
N VAL A 239 -0.50 -47.62 -14.71
CA VAL A 239 -0.92 -46.30 -15.21
C VAL A 239 -0.52 -45.23 -14.19
N PRO A 240 0.15 -44.13 -14.60
CA PRO A 240 0.53 -43.06 -13.69
C PRO A 240 -0.66 -42.52 -12.88
N HIS A 241 -0.47 -42.34 -11.59
CA HIS A 241 -1.49 -41.84 -10.68
C HIS A 241 -1.08 -40.48 -10.11
N THR A 242 -2.01 -39.53 -10.09
CA THR A 242 -1.77 -38.15 -9.64
C THR A 242 -2.79 -37.71 -8.61
N TRP A 243 -2.33 -37.08 -7.54
CA TRP A 243 -3.20 -36.44 -6.54
C TRP A 243 -2.51 -35.23 -5.90
N SER A 244 -3.25 -34.50 -5.07
CA SER A 244 -2.71 -33.34 -4.34
C SER A 244 -3.15 -33.30 -2.89
N PHE A 245 -2.35 -32.64 -2.06
CA PHE A 245 -2.68 -32.30 -0.67
C PHE A 245 -2.14 -30.91 -0.32
N ARG A 246 -2.63 -30.30 0.76
CA ARG A 246 -2.18 -29.00 1.27
C ARG A 246 -1.63 -29.14 2.69
N THR A 247 -0.47 -28.56 2.95
CA THR A 247 0.15 -28.54 4.27
C THR A 247 -0.49 -27.51 5.19
N ILE A 248 -0.31 -27.66 6.51
CA ILE A 248 -0.72 -26.68 7.51
C ILE A 248 -0.19 -25.28 7.18
N ASP A 249 -0.99 -24.26 7.43
CA ASP A 249 -0.53 -22.88 7.49
C ASP A 249 0.30 -22.70 8.76
N GLN A 250 1.56 -22.25 8.64
CA GLN A 250 2.34 -21.86 9.80
C GLN A 250 2.05 -20.39 10.08
N VAL A 251 1.49 -20.09 11.25
CA VAL A 251 1.30 -18.70 11.69
C VAL A 251 2.69 -18.09 11.83
N ALA A 252 3.01 -17.05 11.05
CA ALA A 252 4.33 -16.44 11.04
C ALA A 252 4.74 -15.94 12.44
N ALA A 253 3.78 -15.44 13.21
CA ALA A 253 3.92 -15.05 14.61
C ALA A 253 2.54 -14.94 15.26
N ASN A 254 2.47 -15.07 16.58
CA ASN A 254 1.26 -14.80 17.35
C ASN A 254 1.60 -13.95 18.58
N TRP A 255 1.07 -12.73 18.66
CA TRP A 255 1.28 -11.84 19.80
C TRP A 255 0.01 -11.72 20.62
N THR A 256 0.06 -12.19 21.86
CA THR A 256 -1.06 -12.21 22.81
C THR A 256 -1.25 -10.87 23.53
N PHE A 257 -0.21 -10.03 23.54
CA PHE A 257 -0.21 -8.72 24.17
C PHE A 257 -0.57 -8.75 25.66
N ASP A 258 -0.06 -9.75 26.38
CA ASP A 258 -0.33 -10.01 27.79
C ASP A 258 0.83 -9.62 28.73
N GLU A 259 1.96 -9.17 28.20
CA GLU A 259 3.19 -8.89 28.95
C GLU A 259 3.06 -7.75 29.98
N GLY A 260 2.16 -6.80 29.71
CA GLY A 260 1.76 -5.75 30.66
C GLY A 260 2.82 -4.69 30.98
N THR A 261 4.09 -4.89 30.60
CA THR A 261 5.19 -3.92 30.76
C THR A 261 6.27 -4.10 29.70
N GLY A 262 7.16 -3.11 29.55
CA GLY A 262 8.30 -3.18 28.63
C GLY A 262 7.96 -2.76 27.20
N LYS A 263 8.88 -3.02 26.26
CA LYS A 263 8.78 -2.61 24.85
C LYS A 263 8.79 -3.80 23.88
N ILE A 264 8.47 -4.99 24.36
CA ILE A 264 8.49 -6.20 23.55
C ILE A 264 7.15 -6.90 23.73
N ALA A 265 6.46 -7.16 22.62
CA ALA A 265 5.41 -8.16 22.57
C ALA A 265 6.06 -9.46 22.09
N ALA A 266 6.02 -10.50 22.93
CA ALA A 266 6.64 -11.78 22.66
C ALA A 266 5.80 -12.59 21.67
N ASP A 267 6.47 -13.29 20.77
CA ASP A 267 5.83 -14.22 19.87
C ASP A 267 5.53 -15.53 20.58
N SER A 268 4.26 -15.74 20.90
CA SER A 268 3.73 -16.94 21.52
C SER A 268 3.66 -18.15 20.58
N SER A 269 3.88 -17.97 19.27
CA SER A 269 3.91 -19.08 18.31
C SER A 269 5.19 -19.93 18.40
N GLY A 270 6.22 -19.44 19.11
CA GLY A 270 7.50 -20.12 19.25
C GLY A 270 8.48 -19.92 18.08
N ASN A 271 8.12 -19.10 17.09
CA ASN A 271 8.95 -18.82 15.91
C ASN A 271 9.98 -17.70 16.12
N GLY A 272 10.00 -17.07 17.31
CA GLY A 272 11.01 -16.08 17.70
C GLY A 272 10.82 -14.69 17.09
N HIS A 273 9.64 -14.41 16.51
CA HIS A 273 9.34 -13.13 15.90
C HIS A 273 8.80 -12.10 16.91
N ASN A 274 9.55 -11.81 17.96
CA ASN A 274 9.14 -10.81 18.95
C ASN A 274 8.96 -9.42 18.29
N ALA A 275 7.85 -8.74 18.56
CA ALA A 275 7.60 -7.39 18.06
C ALA A 275 8.16 -6.35 19.04
N SER A 276 8.87 -5.35 18.51
CA SER A 276 9.32 -4.19 19.28
C SER A 276 8.26 -3.09 19.26
N LEU A 277 7.91 -2.58 20.43
CA LEU A 277 6.96 -1.50 20.62
C LEU A 277 7.67 -0.15 20.57
N ASN A 278 7.07 0.81 19.88
CA ASN A 278 7.59 2.18 19.82
C ASN A 278 7.24 2.97 21.10
N ASP A 279 7.78 4.18 21.23
CA ASP A 279 7.58 5.03 22.42
C ASP A 279 6.12 5.48 22.64
N THR A 280 5.27 5.34 21.61
CA THR A 280 3.86 5.73 21.64
C THR A 280 2.94 4.57 22.03
N ALA A 281 3.47 3.36 22.15
CA ALA A 281 2.74 2.18 22.55
C ALA A 281 2.90 1.94 24.05
N ALA A 282 1.78 1.69 24.73
CA ALA A 282 1.79 1.39 26.15
C ALA A 282 0.82 0.27 26.50
N TRP A 283 1.20 -0.45 27.54
CA TRP A 283 0.39 -1.49 28.14
C TRP A 283 -0.73 -0.88 28.98
N MET A 284 -1.92 -1.43 28.82
CA MET A 284 -3.10 -1.06 29.59
C MET A 284 -3.96 -2.29 29.90
N ALA A 285 -4.96 -2.12 30.76
CA ALA A 285 -5.98 -3.15 30.95
C ALA A 285 -6.87 -3.23 29.70
N GLY A 286 -6.92 -4.41 29.08
CA GLY A 286 -7.85 -4.75 28.01
C GLY A 286 -9.19 -5.24 28.56
N LYS A 287 -10.15 -5.53 27.66
CA LYS A 287 -11.43 -6.16 28.04
C LYS A 287 -11.22 -7.54 28.68
N ASN A 288 -10.22 -8.28 28.18
CA ASN A 288 -9.80 -9.58 28.71
C ASN A 288 -8.27 -9.54 28.94
N GLY A 289 -7.84 -9.27 30.16
CA GLY A 289 -6.41 -9.23 30.52
C GLY A 289 -5.72 -7.92 30.17
N ASN A 290 -4.45 -7.97 29.80
CA ASN A 290 -3.69 -6.80 29.35
C ASN A 290 -3.92 -6.57 27.85
N ALA A 291 -3.63 -5.36 27.39
CA ALA A 291 -3.65 -4.97 25.99
C ALA A 291 -2.59 -3.92 25.72
N ILE A 292 -2.25 -3.72 24.45
CA ILE A 292 -1.47 -2.56 23.99
C ILE A 292 -2.42 -1.53 23.41
N SER A 293 -2.21 -0.27 23.76
CA SER A 293 -2.78 0.87 23.06
C SER A 293 -1.68 1.69 22.41
N ASN A 294 -1.87 2.02 21.13
CA ASN A 294 -1.06 2.98 20.39
C ASN A 294 -1.81 4.30 20.16
N VAL A 295 -2.96 4.47 20.81
CA VAL A 295 -3.92 5.49 20.38
C VAL A 295 -3.46 6.84 20.97
N PRO A 296 -3.42 7.93 20.17
CA PRO A 296 -2.98 9.29 20.50
C PRO A 296 -3.41 9.92 21.86
N LEU A 297 -4.32 9.26 22.58
CA LEU A 297 -4.77 9.59 23.94
C LEU A 297 -3.64 9.76 24.96
N GLN A 298 -2.55 8.97 24.90
CA GLN A 298 -1.46 9.12 25.89
C GLN A 298 -0.57 10.34 25.64
N ALA A 299 -0.23 10.62 24.38
CA ALA A 299 0.46 11.85 23.99
C ALA A 299 -0.37 13.08 24.39
N ARG A 300 -1.69 13.02 24.18
CA ARG A 300 -2.64 14.04 24.65
C ARG A 300 -2.67 14.18 26.17
N ILE A 301 -2.69 13.09 26.94
CA ILE A 301 -2.68 13.14 28.41
C ILE A 301 -1.38 13.79 28.91
N ALA A 302 -0.22 13.37 28.39
CA ALA A 302 1.08 13.93 28.77
C ALA A 302 1.18 15.42 28.42
N ALA A 303 0.76 15.79 27.20
CA ALA A 303 0.75 17.19 26.75
C ALA A 303 -0.24 18.04 27.56
N SER A 304 -1.43 17.51 27.89
CA SER A 304 -2.43 18.17 28.74
C SER A 304 -1.90 18.43 30.15
N GLN A 305 -1.30 17.44 30.80
CA GLN A 305 -0.69 17.61 32.11
C GLN A 305 0.46 18.63 32.08
N ALA A 306 1.29 18.58 31.03
CA ALA A 306 2.36 19.54 30.82
C ALA A 306 1.84 20.96 30.59
N ALA A 307 0.78 21.13 29.80
CA ALA A 307 0.16 22.41 29.49
C ALA A 307 -0.49 23.04 30.74
N ALA A 308 -1.23 22.25 31.51
CA ALA A 308 -1.82 22.66 32.77
C ALA A 308 -0.76 23.06 33.80
N LYS A 309 0.33 22.30 33.91
CA LYS A 309 1.44 22.60 34.83
C LYS A 309 2.21 23.86 34.44
N GLN A 310 2.37 24.10 33.14
CA GLN A 310 3.16 25.22 32.62
C GLN A 310 2.33 26.49 32.37
N GLY A 311 1.00 26.39 32.41
CA GLY A 311 0.10 27.49 32.08
C GLY A 311 0.21 27.97 30.63
N LYS A 312 0.73 27.13 29.72
CA LYS A 312 0.93 27.44 28.29
C LYS A 312 0.57 26.23 27.43
N ALA A 313 0.19 26.49 26.19
CA ALA A 313 -0.11 25.43 25.25
C ALA A 313 1.12 24.55 24.97
N VAL A 314 0.91 23.23 24.84
CA VAL A 314 1.96 22.24 24.58
C VAL A 314 1.60 21.42 23.34
N GLU A 315 2.52 21.32 22.38
CA GLU A 315 2.33 20.54 21.16
C GLU A 315 2.21 19.03 21.47
N VAL A 316 1.24 18.38 20.83
CA VAL A 316 1.05 16.93 20.83
C VAL A 316 1.78 16.39 19.60
N ALA A 317 3.05 16.03 19.78
CA ALA A 317 3.94 15.68 18.67
C ALA A 317 3.42 14.51 17.80
N ASP A 318 2.75 13.55 18.42
CA ASP A 318 2.22 12.36 17.74
C ASP A 318 0.94 12.63 16.94
N GLU A 319 0.29 13.77 17.17
CA GLU A 319 -0.87 14.23 16.38
C GLU A 319 -0.53 15.40 15.45
N THR A 320 0.75 15.74 15.41
CA THR A 320 1.27 16.77 14.53
C THR A 320 1.75 16.12 13.24
N THR A 321 1.33 16.68 12.11
CA THR A 321 1.69 16.25 10.76
C THR A 321 2.38 17.38 9.99
N ALA A 322 2.76 17.15 8.72
CA ALA A 322 3.31 18.21 7.89
C ALA A 322 2.33 19.39 7.68
N THR A 323 1.02 19.12 7.74
CA THR A 323 -0.06 20.08 7.45
C THR A 323 -0.90 20.44 8.67
N SER A 324 -0.71 19.78 9.81
CA SER A 324 -1.50 20.03 11.02
C SER A 324 -0.66 20.06 12.30
N VAL A 325 -1.13 20.82 13.28
CA VAL A 325 -0.50 20.96 14.59
C VAL A 325 -1.56 20.86 15.66
N THR A 326 -1.41 19.92 16.59
CA THR A 326 -2.33 19.80 17.72
C THR A 326 -1.65 20.30 18.98
N TYR A 327 -2.30 21.20 19.70
CA TYR A 327 -1.83 21.72 20.98
C TYR A 327 -2.81 21.39 22.09
N ALA A 328 -2.31 20.81 23.18
CA ALA A 328 -3.02 20.80 24.45
C ALA A 328 -3.04 22.22 25.03
N GLN A 329 -4.22 22.72 25.41
CA GLN A 329 -4.38 24.08 25.92
C GLN A 329 -4.01 24.16 27.42
N PRO A 330 -3.71 25.38 27.94
CA PRO A 330 -3.37 25.60 29.35
C PRO A 330 -4.42 25.12 30.35
N ASP A 331 -5.68 24.95 29.92
CA ASP A 331 -6.76 24.45 30.75
C ASP A 331 -6.67 22.95 31.07
N GLY A 332 -5.76 22.22 30.39
CA GLY A 332 -5.58 20.76 30.51
C GLY A 332 -6.78 19.94 30.00
N LYS A 333 -7.77 20.57 29.38
CA LYS A 333 -9.06 19.97 29.02
C LYS A 333 -9.39 20.11 27.55
N THR A 334 -8.84 21.11 26.87
CA THR A 334 -9.13 21.37 25.47
C THR A 334 -7.87 21.22 24.61
N PHE A 335 -8.10 20.87 23.35
CA PHE A 335 -7.07 20.80 22.32
C PHE A 335 -7.40 21.78 21.21
N LYS A 336 -6.38 22.46 20.69
CA LYS A 336 -6.45 23.34 19.53
C LYS A 336 -5.70 22.68 18.39
N THR A 337 -6.38 22.36 17.30
CA THR A 337 -5.71 21.91 16.08
C THR A 337 -5.65 23.05 15.07
N GLU A 338 -4.47 23.29 14.54
CA GLU A 338 -4.18 24.24 13.47
C GLU A 338 -3.93 23.45 12.19
N VAL A 339 -4.76 23.65 11.15
CA VAL A 339 -4.63 22.96 9.86
C VAL A 339 -4.24 23.97 8.78
N ALA A 340 -3.29 23.59 7.92
CA ALA A 340 -2.81 24.38 6.79
C ALA A 340 -3.13 23.69 5.46
N ALA A 341 -3.35 24.48 4.40
CA ALA A 341 -3.64 24.00 3.05
C ALA A 341 -2.45 23.29 2.36
N GLY A 342 -1.27 23.28 2.98
CA GLY A 342 -0.07 22.64 2.48
C GLY A 342 0.97 22.44 3.58
N PRO A 343 2.08 21.73 3.31
CA PRO A 343 3.07 21.43 4.34
C PRO A 343 3.75 22.71 4.84
N VAL A 344 3.72 22.90 6.15
CA VAL A 344 4.37 24.03 6.85
C VAL A 344 5.54 23.58 7.71
N ARG A 345 5.70 22.27 7.91
CA ARG A 345 6.80 21.64 8.64
C ARG A 345 7.22 20.34 7.96
N THR A 346 8.45 19.91 8.23
CA THR A 346 9.04 18.66 7.72
C THR A 346 9.86 18.00 8.81
N ARG A 347 10.11 16.69 8.70
CA ARG A 347 10.98 15.98 9.64
C ARG A 347 12.43 16.04 9.17
N GLN A 348 13.30 16.59 10.01
CA GLN A 348 14.76 16.53 9.87
C GLN A 348 15.35 16.00 11.18
N ASP A 349 16.22 14.99 11.09
CA ASP A 349 16.86 14.34 12.24
C ASP A 349 15.87 13.88 13.34
N GLY A 350 14.71 13.38 12.92
CA GLY A 350 13.66 12.92 13.83
C GLY A 350 12.89 14.04 14.54
N ARG A 351 13.08 15.30 14.15
CA ARG A 351 12.37 16.47 14.73
C ARG A 351 11.58 17.21 13.66
N TRP A 352 10.44 17.76 14.07
CA TRP A 352 9.70 18.71 13.24
C TRP A 352 10.46 20.03 13.17
N VAL A 353 10.78 20.46 11.95
CA VAL A 353 11.33 21.80 11.66
C VAL A 353 10.40 22.53 10.70
N PRO A 354 10.27 23.87 10.80
CA PRO A 354 9.50 24.64 9.83
C PRO A 354 10.03 24.47 8.42
N ILE A 355 9.13 24.49 7.43
CA ILE A 355 9.53 24.62 6.02
C ILE A 355 10.23 25.97 5.84
N ASP A 356 11.41 25.93 5.25
CA ASP A 356 12.23 27.10 4.95
C ASP A 356 12.73 27.00 3.51
N THR A 357 12.02 27.65 2.60
CA THR A 357 12.31 27.66 1.16
C THR A 357 13.44 28.62 0.79
N THR A 358 14.07 29.30 1.76
CA THR A 358 15.18 30.23 1.51
C THR A 358 16.33 29.49 0.84
N LEU A 359 16.72 29.95 -0.35
CA LEU A 359 17.83 29.43 -1.12
C LEU A 359 19.16 29.81 -0.47
N ALA A 360 20.02 28.81 -0.31
CA ALA A 360 21.40 28.96 0.10
C ALA A 360 22.32 28.25 -0.90
N GLU A 361 23.47 28.84 -1.20
CA GLU A 361 24.45 28.20 -2.06
C GLU A 361 25.15 27.06 -1.32
N GLN A 362 25.11 25.87 -1.88
CA GLN A 362 25.71 24.65 -1.35
C GLN A 362 26.33 23.86 -2.51
N SER A 363 27.65 23.69 -2.49
CA SER A 363 28.38 22.93 -3.52
C SER A 363 28.14 23.42 -4.96
N GLY A 364 28.08 24.73 -5.18
CA GLY A 364 27.90 25.34 -6.51
C GLY A 364 26.46 25.32 -7.04
N LYS A 365 25.49 24.89 -6.22
CA LYS A 365 24.05 24.92 -6.52
C LYS A 365 23.29 25.69 -5.44
N LEU A 366 22.15 26.25 -5.78
CA LEU A 366 21.24 26.90 -4.84
C LEU A 366 20.24 25.85 -4.33
N ARG A 367 20.17 25.65 -3.02
CA ARG A 367 19.25 24.70 -2.38
C ARG A 367 18.43 25.39 -1.29
N PRO A 368 17.14 25.06 -1.15
CA PRO A 368 16.34 25.48 0.00
C PRO A 368 16.83 24.81 1.27
N LYS A 369 16.57 25.43 2.43
CA LYS A 369 16.99 24.91 3.74
C LYS A 369 16.14 23.75 4.24
N ALA A 370 14.83 23.79 4.01
CA ALA A 370 13.91 22.73 4.40
C ALA A 370 12.67 22.71 3.47
N LEU A 371 12.44 21.58 2.81
CA LEU A 371 11.25 21.30 1.99
C LEU A 371 10.42 20.17 2.58
N ALA A 372 9.23 19.96 2.02
CA ALA A 372 8.36 18.86 2.36
C ALA A 372 9.10 17.52 2.24
N GLU A 373 8.76 16.58 3.10
CA GLU A 373 9.36 15.25 3.09
C GLU A 373 9.22 14.60 1.70
N GLY A 374 10.28 13.93 1.25
CA GLY A 374 10.34 13.34 -0.10
C GLY A 374 10.55 14.36 -1.24
N THR A 375 10.63 15.67 -0.94
CA THR A 375 10.90 16.71 -1.94
C THR A 375 12.34 17.24 -1.83
N ALA A 376 13.05 17.28 -2.95
CA ALA A 376 14.33 17.96 -3.07
C ALA A 376 14.32 18.86 -4.30
N VAL A 377 14.79 20.10 -4.17
CA VAL A 377 14.92 21.05 -5.30
C VAL A 377 16.35 21.60 -5.30
N GLU A 378 16.93 21.68 -6.49
CA GLU A 378 18.18 22.41 -6.72
C GLU A 378 17.99 23.38 -7.87
N VAL A 379 18.45 24.62 -7.66
CA VAL A 379 18.45 25.67 -8.68
C VAL A 379 19.89 25.95 -9.08
N SER A 380 20.13 26.15 -10.37
CA SER A 380 21.47 26.39 -10.92
C SER A 380 22.06 27.73 -10.47
N THR A 381 23.38 27.84 -10.51
CA THR A 381 24.09 29.12 -10.38
C THR A 381 24.44 29.75 -11.75
N GLY A 382 23.89 29.19 -12.84
CA GLY A 382 24.10 29.64 -14.23
C GLY A 382 24.75 28.57 -15.12
N GLY A 383 25.07 28.92 -16.36
CA GLY A 383 25.71 28.02 -17.33
C GLY A 383 24.74 27.15 -18.13
N THR A 384 25.22 25.99 -18.59
CA THR A 384 24.47 25.10 -19.51
C THR A 384 23.76 23.93 -18.81
N ASP A 385 23.95 23.80 -17.50
CA ASP A 385 23.30 22.76 -16.71
C ASP A 385 21.79 23.03 -16.57
N PRO A 386 20.97 22.01 -16.22
CA PRO A 386 19.57 22.23 -15.88
C PRO A 386 19.42 23.36 -14.86
N PHE A 387 18.56 24.33 -15.17
CA PHE A 387 18.36 25.50 -14.32
C PHE A 387 17.61 25.15 -13.04
N ALA A 388 16.80 24.08 -13.08
CA ALA A 388 16.14 23.51 -11.92
C ALA A 388 16.10 21.99 -12.03
N THR A 389 16.40 21.31 -10.93
CA THR A 389 16.17 19.87 -10.76
C THR A 389 15.31 19.63 -9.54
N MET A 390 14.42 18.63 -9.61
CA MET A 390 13.54 18.28 -8.51
C MET A 390 13.43 16.77 -8.37
N THR A 391 13.43 16.29 -7.13
CA THR A 391 12.95 14.96 -6.77
C THR A 391 11.68 15.11 -5.96
N ALA A 392 10.60 14.44 -6.36
CA ALA A 392 9.34 14.39 -5.62
C ALA A 392 8.71 13.01 -5.83
N ASP A 393 8.18 12.39 -4.77
CA ASP A 393 7.56 11.06 -4.81
C ASP A 393 8.44 9.97 -5.48
N GLY A 394 9.75 10.02 -5.23
CA GLY A 394 10.72 9.10 -5.83
C GLY A 394 10.97 9.31 -7.32
N ARG A 395 10.39 10.35 -7.94
CA ARG A 395 10.59 10.71 -9.35
C ARG A 395 11.51 11.90 -9.48
N PHE A 396 12.39 11.85 -10.48
CA PHE A 396 13.34 12.91 -10.78
C PHE A 396 12.93 13.70 -12.03
N TYR A 397 13.02 15.02 -11.93
CA TYR A 397 12.74 15.98 -13.00
C TYR A 397 13.90 16.95 -13.15
N ALA A 398 14.21 17.34 -14.39
CA ALA A 398 15.21 18.36 -14.68
C ALA A 398 14.74 19.24 -15.83
N LEU A 399 14.77 20.56 -15.65
CA LEU A 399 14.44 21.54 -16.67
C LEU A 399 15.70 22.26 -17.14
N ARG A 400 15.88 22.34 -18.46
CA ARG A 400 17.02 23.01 -19.11
C ARG A 400 16.53 24.25 -19.82
N TRP A 401 17.40 25.25 -19.87
CA TRP A 401 17.18 26.43 -20.69
C TRP A 401 17.89 26.26 -22.05
N PRO A 402 17.35 26.76 -23.17
CA PRO A 402 17.94 26.56 -24.49
C PRO A 402 19.33 27.18 -24.67
N THR A 403 19.62 28.25 -23.94
CA THR A 403 20.89 28.99 -23.98
C THR A 403 21.60 28.93 -22.63
N PRO A 404 22.93 29.14 -22.59
CA PRO A 404 23.65 29.26 -21.33
C PRO A 404 23.06 30.39 -20.48
N LEU A 405 22.71 30.07 -19.24
CA LEU A 405 22.14 31.03 -18.30
C LEU A 405 23.22 31.91 -17.66
N PRO A 406 22.92 33.19 -17.38
CA PRO A 406 23.77 34.04 -16.55
C PRO A 406 23.79 33.56 -15.10
N LYS A 407 24.64 34.17 -14.27
CA LYS A 407 24.58 33.95 -12.82
C LYS A 407 23.29 34.62 -12.27
N PRO A 408 22.47 33.91 -11.48
CA PRO A 408 21.26 34.50 -10.95
C PRO A 408 21.53 35.45 -9.78
N THR A 409 20.64 36.41 -9.58
CA THR A 409 20.46 37.11 -8.30
C THR A 409 19.49 36.31 -7.44
N VAL A 410 19.74 36.23 -6.13
CA VAL A 410 18.93 35.42 -5.21
C VAL A 410 18.33 36.32 -4.14
N ASP A 411 17.00 36.28 -4.01
CA ASP A 411 16.25 36.89 -2.92
C ASP A 411 15.35 35.83 -2.28
N LYS A 412 15.65 35.47 -1.02
CA LYS A 412 14.97 34.42 -0.26
C LYS A 412 14.84 33.12 -1.07
N ASN A 413 13.63 32.79 -1.51
CA ASN A 413 13.29 31.58 -2.25
C ASN A 413 13.25 31.79 -3.78
N VAL A 414 13.65 32.96 -4.26
CA VAL A 414 13.59 33.36 -5.67
C VAL A 414 14.99 33.50 -6.24
N ALA A 415 15.23 32.89 -7.40
CA ALA A 415 16.44 33.08 -8.20
C ALA A 415 16.08 33.70 -9.56
N THR A 416 16.66 34.85 -9.86
CA THR A 416 16.38 35.62 -11.09
C THR A 416 17.59 35.62 -12.01
N TYR A 417 17.40 35.11 -13.23
CA TYR A 417 18.38 35.10 -14.30
C TYR A 417 18.08 36.23 -15.28
N ALA A 418 18.79 37.34 -15.11
CA ALA A 418 18.56 38.57 -15.87
C ALA A 418 18.78 38.37 -17.38
N ASP A 419 17.89 38.90 -18.21
CA ASP A 419 17.96 38.83 -19.68
C ASP A 419 18.01 37.41 -20.28
N ALA A 420 17.71 36.37 -19.49
CA ALA A 420 17.83 34.96 -19.91
C ALA A 420 16.86 34.58 -21.04
N ALA A 421 15.70 35.22 -21.12
CA ALA A 421 14.71 35.03 -22.18
C ALA A 421 14.84 36.05 -23.32
N GLY A 422 15.88 36.88 -23.29
CA GLY A 422 16.07 38.01 -24.20
C GLY A 422 16.27 39.31 -23.41
N LYS A 423 16.78 40.35 -24.08
CA LYS A 423 17.02 41.63 -23.42
C LYS A 423 15.72 42.22 -22.86
N GLY A 424 15.68 42.48 -21.55
CA GLY A 424 14.51 42.93 -20.80
C GLY A 424 13.59 41.80 -20.36
N ALA A 425 13.95 40.53 -20.57
CA ALA A 425 13.12 39.38 -20.22
C ALA A 425 13.89 38.39 -19.33
N ASP A 426 13.47 38.30 -18.07
CA ASP A 426 14.15 37.52 -17.04
C ASP A 426 13.50 36.14 -16.89
N LEU A 427 14.32 35.11 -16.63
CA LEU A 427 13.84 33.84 -16.11
C LEU A 427 13.85 33.92 -14.58
N VAL A 428 12.70 33.72 -13.95
CA VAL A 428 12.55 33.75 -12.49
C VAL A 428 12.16 32.36 -12.00
N VAL A 429 12.90 31.81 -11.04
CA VAL A 429 12.63 30.51 -10.43
C VAL A 429 12.27 30.72 -8.97
N THR A 430 11.06 30.33 -8.58
CA THR A 430 10.56 30.45 -7.20
C THR A 430 10.42 29.07 -6.58
N VAL A 431 11.15 28.81 -5.50
CA VAL A 431 11.05 27.56 -4.73
C VAL A 431 9.84 27.58 -3.80
N LEU A 432 9.09 26.48 -3.79
CA LEU A 432 7.86 26.25 -3.04
C LEU A 432 8.05 25.07 -2.06
N PRO A 433 7.22 24.92 -1.00
CA PRO A 433 7.34 23.83 -0.03
C PRO A 433 7.43 22.42 -0.64
N THR A 434 6.72 22.18 -1.75
CA THR A 434 6.59 20.88 -2.44
C THR A 434 7.22 20.87 -3.84
N GLY A 435 8.02 21.88 -4.19
CA GLY A 435 8.65 21.94 -5.51
C GLY A 435 9.13 23.33 -5.90
N PHE A 436 8.91 23.71 -7.15
CA PHE A 436 9.24 25.04 -7.66
C PHE A 436 8.30 25.44 -8.78
N ARG A 437 8.21 26.74 -9.05
CA ARG A 437 7.65 27.28 -10.29
C ARG A 437 8.71 28.10 -11.02
N HIS A 438 8.51 28.30 -12.32
CA HIS A 438 9.33 29.22 -13.10
C HIS A 438 8.43 30.12 -13.93
N ASP A 439 8.86 31.37 -14.06
CA ASP A 439 8.15 32.45 -14.72
C ASP A 439 9.11 33.15 -15.68
N VAL A 440 8.62 33.65 -16.82
CA VAL A 440 9.36 34.62 -17.65
C VAL A 440 8.73 35.98 -17.42
N VAL A 441 9.52 36.92 -16.91
CA VAL A 441 9.07 38.26 -16.53
C VAL A 441 9.63 39.28 -17.53
N LEU A 442 8.76 40.12 -18.09
CA LEU A 442 9.07 41.12 -19.14
C LEU A 442 9.21 42.55 -18.59
#